data_AF-A0A4Y8IUF4-F1
#
_entry.id   AF-A0A4Y8IUF4-F1
#
_cell.length_a   1.000
_cell.length_b   1.000
_cell.length_c   1.000
_cell.angle_alpha   90.00
_cell.angle_beta   90.00
_cell.angle_gamma   90.00
#
_symmetry.space_group_name_H-M   'P 1'
#
loop_
_entity.id
_entity.type
_entity.pdbx_description
1 polymer ?
#
loop_
_entity_poly.entity_id
_entity_poly.type
_entity_poly.pdbx_seq_one_letter_code
_entity_poly.pdbx_strand_id
1 'polypeptide(L)'
;MKKNLIMPFALTALLGITAMIVLGGVGISQQDHAEGDSGSGEVTASAEELVEQQNCVSCHGADLSGTGTAPNIKNLQDKYSMEELVDVINNGVEDSNLMTGDYANEEQAKVIAEWLLNGKE
;
A
#
# COMPACT_ATOMS: atom_id res chain seq x y z
N MET A 1 33.26 -11.03 51.57
CA MET A 1 33.31 -11.03 50.09
C MET A 1 31.89 -11.22 49.54
N LYS A 2 31.16 -10.13 49.24
CA LYS A 2 29.86 -10.24 48.56
C LYS A 2 30.12 -10.15 47.06
N LYS A 3 30.21 -11.31 46.40
CA LYS A 3 30.39 -11.37 44.95
C LYS A 3 29.02 -11.09 44.35
N ASN A 4 28.84 -9.85 43.88
CA ASN A 4 27.59 -9.37 43.31
C ASN A 4 27.36 -10.10 42.00
N LEU A 5 26.57 -11.17 42.06
CA LEU A 5 26.22 -12.06 40.94
C LEU A 5 25.47 -11.33 39.81
N ILE A 6 25.04 -10.09 40.06
CA ILE A 6 24.39 -9.19 39.11
C ILE A 6 25.40 -8.52 38.15
N MET A 7 26.68 -8.39 38.55
CA MET A 7 27.71 -7.76 37.70
C MET A 7 27.91 -8.43 36.33
N PRO A 8 27.97 -9.77 36.19
CA PRO A 8 28.11 -10.37 34.86
C PRO A 8 26.87 -10.15 33.96
N PHE A 9 25.66 -10.16 34.52
CA PHE A 9 24.43 -9.94 33.76
C PHE A 9 24.24 -8.47 33.34
N ALA A 10 24.65 -7.52 34.17
CA ALA A 10 24.64 -6.11 33.81
C ALA A 10 25.62 -5.82 32.66
N LEU A 11 26.76 -6.51 32.62
CA LEU A 11 27.79 -6.34 31.60
C LEU A 11 27.35 -6.91 30.24
N THR A 12 26.69 -8.07 30.22
CA THR A 12 26.13 -8.65 28.99
C THR A 12 24.95 -7.85 28.45
N ALA A 13 24.08 -7.34 29.33
CA ALA A 13 22.97 -6.47 28.93
C ALA A 13 23.45 -5.17 28.29
N LEU A 14 24.47 -4.53 28.87
CA LEU A 14 25.04 -3.30 28.32
C LEU A 14 25.68 -3.54 26.95
N LEU A 15 26.39 -4.66 26.79
CA LEU A 15 27.05 -5.04 25.54
C LEU A 15 26.03 -5.38 24.44
N GLY A 16 24.93 -6.05 24.80
CA GLY A 16 23.82 -6.34 23.88
C GLY A 16 23.07 -5.09 23.42
N ILE A 17 22.76 -4.17 24.34
CA ILE A 17 22.11 -2.89 24.00
C ILE A 17 23.01 -2.04 23.10
N THR A 18 24.32 -2.01 23.38
CA THR A 18 25.29 -1.29 22.53
C THR A 18 25.37 -1.90 21.12
N ALA A 19 25.36 -3.23 21.01
CA ALA A 19 25.36 -3.92 19.71
C ALA A 19 24.09 -3.65 18.89
N MET A 20 22.91 -3.60 19.53
CA MET A 20 21.64 -3.26 18.88
C MET A 20 21.64 -1.82 18.35
N ILE A 21 22.21 -0.87 19.10
CA ILE A 21 22.32 0.54 18.67
C ILE A 21 23.27 0.70 17.48
N VAL A 22 24.39 -0.03 17.47
CA VAL A 22 25.36 0.01 16.36
C VAL A 22 24.78 -0.61 15.08
N LEU A 23 24.06 -1.73 15.19
CA LEU A 23 23.36 -2.34 14.06
C LEU A 23 22.19 -1.47 13.56
N GLY A 24 21.46 -0.81 14.46
CA GLY A 24 20.41 0.15 14.11
C GLY A 24 20.94 1.42 13.44
N GLY A 25 22.12 1.92 13.82
CA GLY A 25 22.74 3.11 13.24
C GLY A 25 23.18 2.95 11.77
N VAL A 26 23.59 1.74 11.37
CA VAL A 26 23.91 1.42 9.96
C VAL A 26 22.63 1.32 9.11
N GLY A 27 21.50 0.92 9.70
CA GLY A 27 20.18 0.99 9.05
C GLY A 27 19.69 2.43 8.84
N ILE A 28 19.94 3.32 9.80
CA ILE A 28 19.49 4.72 9.76
C ILE A 28 20.24 5.57 8.72
N SER A 29 21.46 5.17 8.33
CA SER A 29 22.22 5.91 7.29
C SER A 29 21.71 5.66 5.86
N GLN A 30 20.69 4.81 5.67
CA GLN A 30 19.91 4.68 4.43
C GLN A 30 18.50 5.28 4.58
N GLN A 31 18.16 5.80 5.76
CA GLN A 31 16.82 6.26 6.14
C GLN A 31 16.83 7.73 6.55
N ASP A 32 17.63 8.55 5.86
CA ASP A 32 17.70 10.01 6.07
C ASP A 32 17.66 10.76 4.73
N HIS A 33 16.89 10.21 3.77
CA HIS A 33 16.39 10.92 2.59
C HIS A 33 14.95 10.48 2.32
N ALA A 34 14.01 11.37 2.68
CA ALA A 34 12.58 11.39 2.31
C ALA A 34 11.74 10.21 2.86
N GLU A 35 10.77 10.35 3.78
CA GLU A 35 9.68 11.33 3.83
C GLU A 35 9.11 11.60 2.43
N GLY A 36 8.46 10.57 1.88
CA GLY A 36 7.79 10.63 0.57
C GLY A 36 7.84 9.32 -0.23
N ASP A 37 7.74 8.16 0.41
CA ASP A 37 7.47 6.89 -0.28
C ASP A 37 6.82 5.93 0.72
N SER A 38 5.52 6.09 0.95
CA SER A 38 4.70 5.00 1.45
C SER A 38 4.36 4.12 0.25
N GLY A 39 5.26 3.19 -0.08
CA GLY A 39 4.86 1.99 -0.80
C GLY A 39 5.52 1.74 -2.14
N SER A 40 6.85 1.75 -2.23
CA SER A 40 7.53 0.79 -3.10
C SER A 40 7.68 -0.55 -2.37
N GLY A 41 6.52 -1.11 -2.00
CA GLY A 41 6.41 -2.51 -1.66
C GLY A 41 6.02 -3.20 -2.94
N GLU A 42 6.96 -3.95 -3.54
CA GLU A 42 6.72 -4.79 -4.72
C GLU A 42 5.29 -5.35 -4.67
N VAL A 43 4.46 -4.91 -5.61
CA VAL A 43 3.07 -5.33 -5.68
C VAL A 43 3.05 -6.80 -6.08
N THR A 44 3.01 -7.66 -5.07
CA THR A 44 3.03 -9.13 -5.21
C THR A 44 1.65 -9.73 -5.42
N ALA A 45 0.60 -8.97 -5.09
CA ALA A 45 -0.80 -9.36 -5.26
C ALA A 45 -1.26 -9.15 -6.72
N SER A 46 -2.14 -10.03 -7.21
CA SER A 46 -2.74 -9.84 -8.54
C SER A 46 -3.73 -8.67 -8.55
N ALA A 47 -4.07 -8.17 -9.73
CA ALA A 47 -5.07 -7.11 -9.85
C ALA A 47 -6.44 -7.52 -9.28
N GLU A 48 -6.87 -8.77 -9.50
CA GLU A 48 -8.09 -9.32 -8.89
C GLU A 48 -8.04 -9.26 -7.37
N GLU A 49 -6.91 -9.67 -6.80
CA GLU A 49 -6.73 -9.71 -5.36
C GLU A 49 -6.76 -8.30 -4.78
N LEU A 50 -6.11 -7.34 -5.43
CA LEU A 50 -6.17 -5.92 -5.03
C LEU A 50 -7.59 -5.37 -5.10
N VAL A 51 -8.34 -5.67 -6.15
CA VAL A 51 -9.74 -5.24 -6.31
C VAL A 51 -10.64 -5.79 -5.19
N GLU A 52 -10.38 -7.03 -4.76
CA GLU A 52 -11.09 -7.64 -3.64
C GLU A 52 -10.66 -7.05 -2.29
N GLN A 53 -9.34 -6.94 -2.04
CA GLN A 53 -8.77 -6.39 -0.80
C GLN A 53 -9.19 -4.93 -0.56
N GLN A 54 -9.19 -4.12 -1.62
CA GLN A 54 -9.58 -2.71 -1.57
C GLN A 54 -11.10 -2.52 -1.64
N ASN A 55 -11.89 -3.60 -1.56
CA ASN A 55 -13.35 -3.62 -1.48
C ASN A 55 -14.06 -2.96 -2.68
N CYS A 56 -13.46 -2.93 -3.87
CA CYS A 56 -14.07 -2.31 -5.05
C CYS A 56 -15.41 -2.96 -5.41
N VAL A 57 -15.51 -4.28 -5.24
CA VAL A 57 -16.73 -5.08 -5.49
C VAL A 57 -17.90 -4.70 -4.59
N SER A 58 -17.65 -4.08 -3.43
CA SER A 58 -18.72 -3.70 -2.48
C SER A 58 -19.61 -2.60 -3.05
N CYS A 59 -19.04 -1.70 -3.85
CA CYS A 59 -19.75 -0.60 -4.49
C CYS A 59 -20.11 -0.93 -5.95
N HIS A 60 -19.16 -1.51 -6.70
CA HIS A 60 -19.29 -1.75 -8.14
C HIS A 60 -19.89 -3.11 -8.49
N GLY A 61 -20.28 -3.91 -7.51
CA GLY A 61 -20.88 -5.23 -7.69
C GLY A 61 -19.84 -6.34 -7.76
N ALA A 62 -20.27 -7.58 -7.48
CA ALA A 62 -19.40 -8.75 -7.41
C ALA A 62 -18.62 -9.02 -8.72
N ASP A 63 -19.21 -8.64 -9.85
CA ASP A 63 -18.62 -8.78 -11.18
C ASP A 63 -18.15 -7.44 -11.76
N LEU A 64 -18.13 -6.36 -10.97
CA LEU A 64 -17.77 -5.01 -11.38
C LEU A 64 -18.67 -4.40 -12.47
N SER A 65 -19.87 -4.95 -12.73
CA SER A 65 -20.81 -4.40 -13.74
C SER A 65 -21.45 -3.08 -13.33
N GLY A 66 -21.18 -2.61 -12.12
CA GLY A 66 -21.86 -1.51 -11.48
C GLY A 66 -23.11 -1.97 -10.75
N THR A 67 -23.61 -1.06 -9.93
CA THR A 67 -24.83 -1.16 -9.13
C THR A 67 -25.70 0.08 -9.40
N GLY A 68 -26.85 0.21 -8.75
CA GLY A 68 -27.65 1.44 -8.81
C GLY A 68 -26.94 2.66 -8.21
N THR A 69 -25.86 2.46 -7.45
CA THR A 69 -25.13 3.50 -6.73
C THR A 69 -23.72 3.76 -7.29
N ALA A 70 -23.08 2.76 -7.92
CA ALA A 70 -21.76 2.92 -8.51
C ALA A 70 -21.75 2.41 -9.98
N PRO A 71 -21.01 3.06 -10.89
CA PRO A 71 -21.03 2.70 -12.30
C PRO A 71 -20.29 1.39 -12.59
N ASN A 72 -20.44 0.89 -13.82
CA ASN A 72 -19.61 -0.19 -14.34
C ASN A 72 -18.16 0.27 -14.46
N ILE A 73 -17.21 -0.51 -13.96
CA ILE A 73 -15.77 -0.22 -14.03
C ILE A 73 -14.98 -1.25 -14.85
N LYS A 74 -15.65 -2.12 -15.60
CA LYS A 74 -15.01 -3.02 -16.56
C LYS A 74 -14.77 -2.33 -17.89
N ASN A 75 -13.68 -2.72 -18.56
CA ASN A 75 -13.38 -2.36 -19.94
C ASN A 75 -13.48 -0.83 -20.15
N LEU A 76 -12.71 -0.10 -19.36
CA LEU A 76 -12.74 1.36 -19.34
C LEU A 76 -11.85 2.02 -20.41
N GLN A 77 -11.22 1.23 -21.29
CA GLN A 77 -10.27 1.72 -22.30
C GLN A 77 -10.86 2.76 -23.27
N ASP A 78 -12.17 2.72 -23.50
CA ASP A 78 -12.85 3.67 -24.39
C ASP A 78 -13.23 4.98 -23.68
N LYS A 79 -13.10 5.03 -22.35
CA LYS A 79 -13.60 6.13 -21.51
C LYS A 79 -12.52 6.83 -20.71
N TYR A 80 -11.48 6.11 -20.31
CA TYR A 80 -10.42 6.62 -19.46
C TYR A 80 -9.05 6.18 -19.98
N SER A 81 -8.07 7.04 -19.79
CA SER A 81 -6.65 6.70 -19.86
C SER A 81 -6.15 6.05 -18.57
N MET A 82 -4.93 5.53 -18.64
CA MET A 82 -4.22 4.94 -17.50
C MET A 82 -4.07 5.94 -16.37
N GLU A 83 -3.59 7.15 -16.68
CA GLU A 83 -3.36 8.20 -15.68
C GLU A 83 -4.67 8.67 -15.04
N GLU A 84 -5.74 8.80 -15.82
CA GLU A 84 -7.04 9.21 -15.29
C GLU A 84 -7.64 8.18 -14.34
N LEU A 85 -7.47 6.88 -14.60
CA LEU A 85 -7.95 5.86 -13.66
C LEU A 85 -7.15 5.81 -12.38
N VAL A 86 -5.82 5.94 -12.48
CA VAL A 86 -4.95 6.03 -11.29
C VAL A 86 -5.35 7.23 -10.45
N ASP A 87 -5.61 8.38 -11.09
CA ASP A 87 -6.10 9.58 -10.42
C ASP A 87 -7.45 9.34 -9.74
N VAL A 88 -8.41 8.72 -10.42
CA VAL A 88 -9.73 8.40 -9.84
C VAL A 88 -9.62 7.44 -8.64
N ILE A 89 -8.71 6.46 -8.69
CA ILE A 89 -8.51 5.51 -7.58
C ILE A 89 -7.91 6.21 -6.35
N ASN A 90 -6.97 7.13 -6.57
CA ASN A 90 -6.23 7.78 -5.48
C ASN A 90 -6.92 9.03 -4.95
N ASN A 91 -7.59 9.79 -5.82
CA ASN A 91 -8.16 11.11 -5.51
C ASN A 91 -9.69 11.12 -5.58
N GLY A 92 -10.30 10.06 -6.11
CA GLY A 92 -11.75 9.97 -6.28
C GLY A 92 -12.25 10.64 -7.55
N VAL A 93 -13.57 10.75 -7.69
CA VAL A 93 -14.18 11.43 -8.83
C VAL A 93 -14.58 12.84 -8.41
N GLU A 94 -14.18 13.84 -9.18
CA GLU A 94 -14.61 15.22 -8.95
C GLU A 94 -16.14 15.33 -8.84
N ASP A 95 -16.62 16.09 -7.87
CA ASP A 95 -18.04 16.26 -7.53
C ASP A 95 -18.80 14.99 -7.10
N SER A 96 -18.10 13.87 -6.88
CA SER A 96 -18.68 12.65 -6.31
C SER A 96 -18.49 12.61 -4.78
N ASN A 97 -19.57 12.37 -4.05
CA ASN A 97 -19.52 12.04 -2.63
C ASN A 97 -19.37 10.53 -2.36
N LEU A 98 -19.35 9.70 -3.41
CA LEU A 98 -19.31 8.24 -3.30
C LEU A 98 -17.91 7.67 -3.56
N MET A 99 -17.13 8.29 -4.46
CA MET A 99 -15.74 7.92 -4.73
C MET A 99 -14.82 9.01 -4.20
N THR A 100 -14.31 8.82 -2.99
CA THR A 100 -13.55 9.83 -2.24
C THR A 100 -12.03 9.69 -2.36
N GLY A 101 -11.54 8.71 -3.13
CA GLY A 101 -10.12 8.41 -3.28
C GLY A 101 -9.53 7.57 -2.13
N ASP A 102 -8.20 7.52 -2.08
CA ASP A 102 -7.38 6.79 -1.10
C ASP A 102 -7.63 5.27 -1.05
N TYR A 103 -8.04 4.69 -2.18
CA TYR A 103 -8.36 3.27 -2.28
C TYR A 103 -7.16 2.38 -2.57
N ALA A 104 -6.03 2.91 -3.01
CA ALA A 104 -4.81 2.16 -3.27
C ALA A 104 -3.60 3.09 -3.21
N ASN A 105 -2.40 2.54 -3.04
CA ASN A 105 -1.18 3.32 -3.26
C ASN A 105 -0.90 3.48 -4.78
N GLU A 106 0.08 4.30 -5.14
CA GLU A 106 0.36 4.60 -6.55
C GLU A 106 0.68 3.36 -7.40
N GLU A 107 1.47 2.42 -6.87
CA GLU A 107 1.83 1.19 -7.60
C GLU A 107 0.63 0.25 -7.75
N GLN A 108 -0.14 0.06 -6.68
CA GLN A 108 -1.36 -0.76 -6.69
C GLN A 108 -2.44 -0.17 -7.60
N ALA A 109 -2.63 1.15 -7.57
CA ALA A 109 -3.57 1.84 -8.43
C ALA A 109 -3.22 1.63 -9.91
N LYS A 110 -1.93 1.61 -10.27
CA LYS A 110 -1.49 1.28 -11.63
C LYS A 110 -1.82 -0.17 -11.99
N VAL A 111 -1.56 -1.13 -11.13
CA VAL A 111 -1.91 -2.54 -11.41
C VAL A 111 -3.42 -2.72 -11.60
N ILE A 112 -4.23 -2.10 -10.74
CA ILE A 112 -5.69 -2.14 -10.84
C ILE A 112 -6.16 -1.45 -12.13
N ALA A 113 -5.71 -0.23 -12.40
CA ALA A 113 -6.14 0.53 -13.57
C ALA A 113 -5.77 -0.15 -14.89
N GLU A 114 -4.57 -0.71 -15.01
CA GLU A 114 -4.14 -1.45 -16.20
C GLU A 114 -5.07 -2.64 -16.48
N TRP A 115 -5.43 -3.37 -15.42
CA TRP A 115 -6.34 -4.50 -15.51
C TRP A 115 -7.78 -4.09 -15.88
N LEU A 116 -8.29 -2.97 -15.36
CA LEU A 116 -9.61 -2.44 -15.73
C LEU A 116 -9.68 -1.93 -17.18
N LEU A 117 -8.55 -1.47 -17.74
CA LEU A 117 -8.44 -1.04 -19.14
C LEU A 117 -8.36 -2.22 -20.10
N ASN A 118 -7.53 -3.22 -19.78
CA ASN A 118 -7.32 -4.37 -20.67
C ASN A 118 -8.44 -5.42 -20.56
N GLY A 119 -9.23 -5.36 -19.48
CA GLY A 119 -10.36 -6.24 -19.22
C GLY A 119 -9.98 -7.49 -18.42
N LYS A 120 -10.99 -8.06 -17.73
CA LYS A 120 -10.92 -9.36 -17.05
C LYS A 120 -10.68 -10.45 -18.10
N GLU A 121 -9.45 -10.93 -18.27
CA GLU A 121 -9.20 -12.25 -18.89
C GLU A 121 -9.28 -13.37 -17.86
#